data_AF-A0A968JXQ3-F1
#
_entry.id   AF-A0A968JXQ3-F1
#
_cell.length_a   1.000
_cell.length_b   1.000
_cell.length_c   1.000
_cell.angle_alpha   90.00
_cell.angle_beta   90.00
_cell.angle_gamma   90.00
#
_symmetry.space_group_name_H-M   'P 1'
#
loop_
_entity.id
_entity.type
_entity.pdbx_description
1 polymer ?
#
loop_
_entity_poly.entity_id
_entity_poly.type
_entity_poly.pdbx_seq_one_letter_code
_entity_poly.pdbx_strand_id
1 'polypeptide(L)'
;MKMLKLPDVQNVSAASGIPGLETLRNGYLPEGSDVWHLFDVMHVDDNFLNTFQLKILEGRDFRQGESTDNDVFIVNEADIQ
;
A
#
# COMPACT_ATOMS: atom_id res chain seq x y z
N MET A 1 3.39 -8.64 16.31
CA MET A 1 3.49 -7.26 16.83
C MET A 1 3.22 -7.22 18.34
N LYS A 2 4.09 -6.57 19.14
CA LYS A 2 3.88 -6.42 20.60
C LYS A 2 2.81 -5.37 20.95
N MET A 3 2.60 -4.37 20.10
CA MET A 3 1.62 -3.29 20.31
C MET A 3 0.16 -3.76 20.31
N LEU A 4 -0.19 -4.76 19.51
CA LEU A 4 -1.54 -5.37 19.51
C LEU A 4 -1.92 -6.06 20.84
N LYS A 5 -0.98 -6.19 21.79
CA LYS A 5 -1.27 -6.75 23.13
C LYS A 5 -1.77 -5.70 24.11
N LEU A 6 -1.74 -4.42 23.75
CA LEU A 6 -2.26 -3.34 24.59
C LEU A 6 -3.79 -3.26 24.42
N PRO A 7 -4.56 -3.21 25.52
CA PRO A 7 -6.02 -3.34 25.46
C PRO A 7 -6.72 -2.24 24.66
N ASP A 8 -6.13 -1.04 24.60
CA ASP A 8 -6.70 0.10 23.88
C ASP A 8 -6.24 0.19 22.40
N VAL A 9 -5.36 -0.70 21.97
CA VAL A 9 -4.87 -0.74 20.58
C VAL A 9 -5.78 -1.64 19.75
N GLN A 10 -6.55 -1.02 18.86
CA GLN A 10 -7.46 -1.74 17.97
C GLN A 10 -6.76 -2.34 16.76
N ASN A 11 -5.81 -1.61 16.18
CA ASN A 11 -5.08 -2.06 15.00
C ASN A 11 -3.66 -1.47 14.93
N VAL A 12 -2.77 -2.14 14.19
CA VAL A 12 -1.38 -1.69 13.99
C VAL A 12 -0.94 -2.04 12.58
N SER A 13 -0.37 -1.08 11.88
CA SER A 13 0.25 -1.25 10.57
C SER A 13 1.58 -0.51 10.52
N ALA A 14 2.51 -1.02 9.73
CA ALA A 14 3.75 -0.36 9.34
C ALA A 14 3.62 0.18 7.92
N ALA A 15 4.02 1.44 7.73
CA ALA A 15 4.03 2.11 6.44
C ALA A 15 5.23 3.06 6.32
N SER A 16 5.68 3.31 5.09
CA SER A 16 6.72 4.30 4.80
C SER A 16 6.25 5.76 4.86
N GLY A 17 4.94 5.98 5.02
CA GLY A 17 4.32 7.31 5.06
C GLY A 17 2.87 7.24 5.54
N ILE A 18 2.24 8.41 5.68
CA ILE A 18 0.85 8.55 6.10
C ILE A 18 -0.02 8.78 4.85
N PRO A 19 -1.07 7.97 4.63
CA PRO A 19 -1.93 8.13 3.46
C PRO A 19 -2.52 9.53 3.38
N GLY A 20 -2.35 10.20 2.23
CA GLY A 20 -2.82 11.56 1.99
C GLY A 20 -1.92 12.68 2.50
N LEU A 21 -0.81 12.38 3.19
CA LEU A 21 0.14 13.39 3.67
C LEU A 21 1.56 13.16 3.15
N GLU A 22 2.08 11.94 3.29
CA GLU A 22 3.48 11.62 3.02
C GLU A 22 3.57 10.40 2.10
N THR A 23 4.16 10.60 0.93
CA THR A 23 4.46 9.55 -0.04
C THR A 23 5.91 9.65 -0.48
N LEU A 24 6.47 8.52 -0.91
CA LEU A 24 7.75 8.53 -1.62
C LEU A 24 7.45 8.76 -3.10
N ARG A 25 8.24 9.60 -3.76
CA ARG A 25 8.10 9.83 -5.20
C ARG A 25 9.24 9.16 -5.94
N ASN A 26 8.94 8.08 -6.64
CA ASN A 26 9.92 7.23 -7.29
C ASN A 26 9.69 7.17 -8.80
N GLY A 27 10.78 7.01 -9.55
CA GLY A 27 10.74 6.80 -10.99
C GLY A 27 10.59 5.32 -11.32
N TYR A 28 9.58 5.00 -12.14
CA TYR A 28 9.36 3.67 -12.68
C TYR A 28 9.30 3.73 -14.20
N LEU A 29 9.74 2.67 -14.86
CA LEU A 29 9.56 2.48 -16.29
C LEU A 29 8.47 1.43 -16.47
N PRO A 30 7.22 1.81 -16.72
CA PRO A 30 6.13 0.88 -16.95
C PRO A 30 6.44 -0.03 -18.14
N GLU A 31 5.98 -1.28 -18.06
CA GLU A 31 6.09 -2.22 -19.16
C GLU A 31 5.42 -1.65 -20.42
N GLY A 32 6.14 -1.67 -21.55
CA GLY A 32 5.67 -1.11 -22.82
C GLY A 32 5.83 0.41 -22.97
N SER A 33 6.39 1.10 -21.97
CA SER A 33 6.76 2.52 -22.07
C SER A 33 8.26 2.69 -22.34
N ASP A 34 8.62 3.64 -23.20
CA ASP A 34 10.01 4.09 -23.39
C ASP A 34 10.37 5.29 -22.49
N VAL A 35 9.40 5.77 -21.69
CA VAL A 35 9.53 6.96 -20.85
C VAL A 35 9.38 6.59 -19.38
N TRP A 36 10.26 7.14 -18.55
CA TRP A 36 10.18 7.05 -17.10
C TRP A 36 9.05 7.93 -16.57
N HIS A 37 8.23 7.35 -15.70
CA HIS A 37 7.13 8.04 -15.03
C HIS A 37 7.41 8.13 -13.54
N LEU A 38 7.03 9.25 -12.94
CA LEU A 38 7.12 9.44 -11.49
C LEU A 38 5.78 9.09 -10.86
N PHE A 39 5.80 8.12 -9.94
CA PHE A 39 4.63 7.74 -9.16
C PHE A 39 4.87 8.04 -7.69
N ASP A 40 3.81 8.47 -7.01
CA ASP A 40 3.78 8.55 -5.56
C ASP A 40 3.43 7.16 -5.01
N VAL A 41 4.33 6.60 -4.20
CA VAL A 41 4.28 5.22 -3.73
C VAL A 41 4.45 5.19 -2.22
N MET A 42 3.72 4.26 -1.59
CA MET A 42 3.90 3.90 -0.19
C MET A 42 4.17 2.40 -0.09
N HIS A 43 5.18 2.04 0.69
CA HIS A 43 5.38 0.65 1.11
C HIS A 43 4.61 0.43 2.40
N VAL A 44 3.73 -0.57 2.39
CA VAL A 44 2.81 -0.85 3.50
C VAL A 44 2.79 -2.34 3.81
N ASP A 45 2.38 -2.70 5.02
CA ASP A 45 2.08 -4.09 5.37
C ASP A 45 0.64 -4.50 4.98
N ASP A 46 0.34 -5.78 5.16
CA ASP A 46 -0.94 -6.41 4.84
C ASP A 46 -2.13 -5.94 5.71
N ASN A 47 -1.88 -5.13 6.74
CA ASN A 47 -2.90 -4.63 7.64
C ASN A 47 -3.19 -3.13 7.46
N PHE A 48 -2.56 -2.50 6.47
CA PHE A 48 -2.67 -1.06 6.22
C PHE A 48 -4.09 -0.64 5.87
N LEU A 49 -4.72 -1.31 4.90
CA LEU A 49 -6.08 -0.96 4.46
C LEU A 49 -7.08 -1.10 5.61
N ASN A 50 -6.97 -2.18 6.39
CA ASN A 50 -7.81 -2.40 7.57
C ASN A 50 -7.57 -1.34 8.66
N THR A 51 -6.32 -0.90 8.88
CA THR A 51 -5.97 0.12 9.88
C THR A 51 -6.56 1.49 9.51
N PHE A 52 -6.49 1.86 8.23
CA PHE A 52 -7.00 3.15 7.73
C PHE A 52 -8.44 3.07 7.18
N GLN A 53 -9.11 1.91 7.31
CA GLN A 53 -10.47 1.66 6.83
C GLN A 53 -10.67 1.97 5.33
N LEU A 54 -9.64 1.70 4.54
CA LEU A 54 -9.67 1.82 3.08
C LEU A 54 -10.41 0.62 2.47
N LYS A 55 -11.12 0.86 1.36
CA LYS A 55 -11.90 -0.18 0.69
C LYS A 55 -11.28 -0.52 -0.66
N ILE A 56 -11.19 -1.81 -0.95
CA ILE A 56 -10.91 -2.30 -2.30
C ILE A 56 -12.18 -2.16 -3.13
N LEU A 57 -12.12 -1.37 -4.21
CA LEU A 57 -13.22 -1.24 -5.17
C LEU A 57 -13.23 -2.40 -6.18
N GLU A 58 -12.04 -2.84 -6.60
CA GLU A 58 -11.85 -3.95 -7.53
C GLU A 58 -10.57 -4.72 -7.18
N GLY A 59 -10.59 -6.05 -7.37
CA GLY A 59 -9.44 -6.91 -7.08
C GLY A 59 -9.42 -7.43 -5.64
N ARG A 60 -8.24 -7.46 -5.01
CA ARG A 60 -8.03 -7.99 -3.66
C ARG A 60 -6.95 -7.23 -2.89
N ASP A 61 -6.97 -7.36 -1.57
CA ASP A 61 -5.90 -6.91 -0.68
C ASP A 61 -4.68 -7.86 -0.73
N PHE A 62 -3.58 -7.42 -0.10
CA PHE A 62 -2.40 -8.25 0.17
C PHE A 62 -2.75 -9.44 1.05
N ARG A 63 -2.08 -10.59 0.83
CA ARG A 63 -2.31 -11.81 1.61
C ARG A 63 -1.04 -12.25 2.31
N GLN A 64 -1.14 -12.40 3.63
CA GLN A 64 -0.01 -12.86 4.44
C GLN A 64 0.50 -14.23 3.99
N GLY A 65 1.81 -14.33 3.75
CA GLY A 65 2.47 -15.60 3.43
C GLY A 65 2.43 -16.03 1.96
N GLU A 66 1.83 -15.23 1.08
CA GLU A 66 1.87 -15.46 -0.36
C GLU A 66 3.14 -14.83 -0.95
N SER A 67 4.11 -15.65 -1.36
CA SER A 67 5.38 -15.18 -1.94
C SER A 67 5.22 -14.42 -3.26
N THR A 68 4.04 -14.48 -3.87
CA THR A 68 3.69 -13.77 -5.11
C THR A 68 3.33 -12.31 -4.87
N ASP A 69 3.08 -11.90 -3.62
CA ASP A 69 2.75 -10.51 -3.28
C ASP A 69 4.02 -9.61 -3.14
N ASN A 70 5.19 -10.09 -3.56
CA ASN A 70 6.41 -9.26 -3.63
C ASN A 70 6.39 -8.26 -4.79
N ASP A 71 5.60 -8.52 -5.84
CA ASP A 71 5.52 -7.71 -7.06
C ASP A 71 4.09 -7.22 -7.35
N VAL A 72 3.25 -7.11 -6.32
CA VAL A 72 1.87 -6.62 -6.45
C VAL A 72 1.72 -5.21 -5.87
N PHE A 73 0.81 -4.44 -6.45
CA PHE A 73 0.52 -3.08 -6.02
C PHE A 73 -0.99 -2.86 -6.00
N ILE A 74 -1.42 -1.94 -5.13
CA ILE A 74 -2.78 -1.41 -5.08
C ILE A 74 -2.69 0.03 -5.55
N VAL A 75 -3.55 0.39 -6.51
CA VAL A 75 -3.59 1.74 -7.10
C VAL A 75 -4.76 2.51 -6.51
N ASN A 76 -4.55 3.79 -6.24
CA ASN A 76 -5.63 4.68 -5.80
C ASN A 76 -6.60 4.94 -6.97
N GLU A 77 -7.90 5.05 -6.68
CA GLU A 77 -8.93 5.34 -7.71
C GLU A 77 -8.62 6.61 -8.51
N ALA A 78 -7.99 7.61 -7.88
CA ALA A 78 -7.64 8.88 -8.53
C ALA A 78 -6.54 8.73 -9.61
N ASP A 79 -5.73 7.68 -9.52
CA ASP A 79 -4.64 7.41 -10.48
C ASP A 79 -5.10 6.54 -11.66
N ILE A 80 -6.33 6.03 -11.62
CA ILE A 80 -6.97 5.34 -12.74
C ILE A 80 -7.64 6.42 -13.61
N GLN A 81 -6.87 7.04 -14.51
CA GLN A 81 -7.37 7.96 -15.53
C GLN A 81 -7.38 7.35 -16.93
#